data_AF-A0A7W1QWM3-F1
#
_entry.id   AF-A0A7W1QWM3-F1
#
_cell.length_a   1.000
_cell.length_b   1.000
_cell.length_c   1.000
_cell.angle_alpha   90.00
_cell.angle_beta   90.00
_cell.angle_gamma   90.00
#
_symmetry.space_group_name_H-M   'P 1'
#
loop_
_entity.id
_entity.type
_entity.pdbx_description
1 polymer ?
#
loop_
_entity_poly.entity_id
_entity_poly.type
_entity_poly.pdbx_seq_one_letter_code
_entity_poly.pdbx_strand_id
1 'polypeptide(L)'
;MIASITPIALPGVTAQQLDARLIRRLQSGAFSVFQLDATAYPGNSGSPLYDIETGAVIGIMNMVFVKGTKEAMLSQPSGISFAVPVQFLHELLQTTN
;
A
#
# COMPACT_ATOMS: atom_id res chain seq x y z
N MET A 1 -12.54 4.57 -5.38
CA MET A 1 -11.90 4.49 -6.72
C MET A 1 -10.51 3.91 -6.54
N ILE A 2 -10.21 2.77 -7.19
CA ILE A 2 -8.83 2.24 -7.26
C ILE A 2 -8.16 2.92 -8.44
N ALA A 3 -7.05 3.61 -8.19
CA ALA A 3 -6.31 4.34 -9.21
C ALA A 3 -5.39 3.41 -10.02
N SER A 4 -4.81 2.40 -9.38
CA SER A 4 -4.00 1.36 -10.04
C SER A 4 -3.75 0.14 -9.15
N ILE A 5 -3.31 -0.96 -9.77
CA ILE A 5 -2.69 -2.10 -9.10
C ILE A 5 -1.18 -1.99 -9.39
N THR A 6 -0.35 -1.85 -8.34
CA THR A 6 1.09 -1.57 -8.46
C THR A 6 1.89 -2.50 -7.56
N PRO A 7 3.14 -2.85 -7.88
CA PRO A 7 4.03 -3.46 -6.89
C PRO A 7 4.16 -2.56 -5.64
N ILE A 8 4.25 -3.18 -4.45
CA ILE A 8 4.46 -2.44 -3.18
C ILE A 8 5.75 -1.61 -3.17
N ALA A 9 6.75 -2.03 -3.94
CA ALA A 9 7.97 -1.27 -4.15
C ALA A 9 7.81 -0.39 -5.39
N LEU A 10 7.77 0.92 -5.19
CA LEU A 10 7.89 1.89 -6.28
C LEU A 10 9.38 2.09 -6.60
N PRO A 11 9.80 2.03 -7.88
CA PRO A 11 11.18 2.32 -8.25
C PRO A 11 11.50 3.78 -7.88
N GLY A 12 12.72 4.01 -7.37
CA GLY A 12 13.21 5.37 -7.10
C GLY A 12 13.11 6.24 -8.35
N VAL A 13 12.83 7.54 -8.16
CA VAL A 13 12.62 8.49 -9.27
C VAL A 13 13.90 8.66 -10.10
N THR A 14 15.06 8.42 -9.49
CA THR A 14 16.36 8.40 -10.18
C THR A 14 17.14 7.13 -9.85
N ALA A 15 18.05 6.73 -10.75
CA ALA A 15 18.91 5.56 -10.56
C ALA A 15 19.80 5.68 -9.31
N GLN A 16 20.11 6.90 -8.83
CA GLN A 16 20.85 7.07 -7.57
C GLN A 16 20.04 6.74 -6.31
N GLN A 17 18.70 6.68 -6.42
CA GLN A 17 17.79 6.32 -5.32
C GLN A 17 17.46 4.82 -5.30
N LEU A 18 18.00 4.04 -6.25
CA LEU A 18 17.88 2.59 -6.27
C LEU A 18 18.93 1.96 -5.34
N ASP A 19 18.56 1.69 -4.09
CA ASP A 19 19.37 0.87 -3.17
C ASP A 19 19.35 -0.60 -3.64
N ALA A 20 20.48 -1.29 -3.55
CA ALA A 20 20.60 -2.74 -3.76
C ALA A 20 19.57 -3.54 -2.96
N ARG A 21 19.15 -3.08 -1.78
CA ARG A 21 18.05 -3.69 -1.01
C ARG A 21 16.68 -3.55 -1.68
N LEU A 22 16.40 -2.40 -2.29
CA LEU A 22 15.16 -2.14 -3.02
C LEU A 22 15.11 -2.97 -4.31
N ILE A 23 16.23 -3.04 -5.03
CA ILE A 23 16.39 -3.89 -6.22
C ILE A 23 16.14 -5.35 -5.88
N ARG A 24 16.75 -5.86 -4.80
CA ARG A 24 16.52 -7.25 -4.37
C ARG A 24 15.06 -7.51 -4.00
N ARG A 25 14.37 -6.56 -3.36
CA ARG A 25 12.92 -6.69 -3.05
C ARG A 25 12.04 -6.69 -4.29
N LEU A 26 12.38 -5.89 -5.31
CA LEU A 26 11.71 -5.91 -6.61
C LEU A 26 11.94 -7.24 -7.33
N GLN A 27 13.17 -7.76 -7.29
CA GLN A 27 13.57 -9.03 -7.91
C GLN A 27 13.04 -10.26 -7.17
N SER A 28 12.89 -10.22 -5.85
CA SER A 28 12.41 -11.34 -5.02
C SER A 28 10.89 -11.52 -5.05
N GLY A 29 10.18 -10.76 -5.88
CA GLY A 29 8.72 -10.75 -5.96
C GLY A 29 8.14 -9.58 -5.18
N ALA A 30 7.99 -8.44 -5.85
CA ALA A 30 7.12 -7.40 -5.34
C ALA A 30 5.66 -7.87 -5.45
N PHE A 31 4.96 -7.94 -4.32
CA PHE A 31 3.53 -8.25 -4.35
C PHE A 31 2.71 -7.01 -4.72
N SER A 32 1.60 -7.24 -5.41
CA SER A 32 0.70 -6.19 -5.87
C SER A 32 -0.09 -5.58 -4.72
N VAL A 33 -0.19 -4.26 -4.71
CA VAL A 33 -1.04 -3.46 -3.82
C VAL A 33 -1.97 -2.59 -4.65
N PHE A 34 -3.10 -2.21 -4.06
CA PHE A 34 -3.97 -1.18 -4.63
C PHE A 34 -3.44 0.19 -4.28
N GLN A 35 -3.27 1.04 -5.28
CA GLN A 35 -3.07 2.47 -5.09
C GLN A 35 -4.42 3.18 -5.20
N LEU A 36 -4.69 4.07 -4.27
CA LEU A 36 -5.92 4.83 -4.18
C LEU A 36 -5.61 6.31 -4.33
N ASP A 37 -6.41 7.01 -5.13
CA ASP A 37 -6.43 8.48 -5.17
C ASP A 37 -7.33 8.98 -4.02
N ALA A 38 -6.85 8.72 -2.80
CA ALA A 38 -7.54 9.01 -1.57
C ALA A 38 -6.52 9.45 -0.53
N THR A 39 -6.85 10.49 0.22
CA THR A 39 -6.02 10.97 1.32
C THR A 39 -6.13 10.02 2.51
N ALA A 40 -5.00 9.45 2.95
CA ALA A 40 -4.92 8.75 4.22
C ALA A 40 -4.44 9.70 5.31
N TYR A 41 -5.18 9.74 6.41
CA TYR A 41 -4.76 10.39 7.64
C TYR A 41 -4.16 9.36 8.61
N PRO A 42 -3.28 9.79 9.53
CA PRO A 42 -2.90 8.96 10.66
C PRO A 42 -4.15 8.42 11.38
N GLY A 43 -4.19 7.11 11.61
CA GLY A 43 -5.36 6.42 12.18
C GLY A 43 -6.20 5.63 11.16
N ASN A 44 -6.06 5.90 9.85
CA ASN A 44 -6.78 5.14 8.82
C ASN A 44 -6.14 3.77 8.52
N SER A 45 -4.91 3.51 8.99
CA SER A 45 -4.23 2.22 8.83
C SER A 45 -5.06 1.08 9.40
N GLY A 46 -5.19 -0.01 8.65
CA GLY A 46 -6.01 -1.16 9.02
C GLY A 46 -7.49 -1.02 8.63
N SER A 47 -7.92 0.12 8.08
CA SER A 47 -9.31 0.29 7.63
C SER A 47 -9.62 -0.62 6.43
N PRO A 48 -10.84 -1.15 6.35
CA PRO A 48 -11.28 -1.92 5.19
C PRO A 48 -11.50 -1.02 3.97
N LEU A 49 -11.06 -1.50 2.81
CA LEU A 49 -11.43 -0.98 1.50
C LEU A 49 -12.61 -1.81 0.98
N TYR A 50 -13.74 -1.14 0.72
CA TYR A 50 -14.96 -1.78 0.25
C TYR A 50 -15.14 -1.65 -1.26
N ASP A 51 -15.68 -2.70 -1.87
CA ASP A 51 -16.37 -2.62 -3.15
C ASP A 51 -17.77 -2.02 -2.92
N ILE A 52 -18.12 -0.96 -3.64
CA ILE A 52 -19.32 -0.16 -3.39
C ILE A 52 -20.59 -0.89 -3.86
N GLU A 53 -20.48 -1.75 -4.88
CA GLU A 53 -21.63 -2.46 -5.44
C GLU A 53 -22.04 -3.64 -4.56
N THR A 54 -21.05 -4.36 -4.03
CA THR A 54 -21.25 -5.60 -3.28
C THR A 54 -21.16 -5.44 -1.76
N GLY A 55 -20.52 -4.38 -1.28
CA GLY A 55 -20.18 -4.20 0.14
C GLY A 55 -19.05 -5.11 0.63
N ALA A 56 -18.39 -5.85 -0.26
CA ALA A 56 -17.31 -6.75 0.10
C ALA A 56 -16.03 -5.98 0.48
N VAL A 57 -15.29 -6.50 1.46
CA VAL A 57 -13.94 -5.99 1.76
C VAL A 57 -12.98 -6.57 0.73
N ILE A 58 -12.35 -5.70 -0.06
CA ILE A 58 -11.42 -6.11 -1.13
C ILE A 58 -9.95 -5.87 -0.75
N GLY A 59 -9.70 -5.03 0.25
CA GLY A 59 -8.35 -4.78 0.74
C GLY A 59 -8.33 -4.14 2.12
N ILE A 60 -7.15 -4.07 2.70
CA ILE A 60 -6.89 -3.42 3.99
C ILE A 60 -5.94 -2.26 3.75
N MET A 61 -6.33 -1.07 4.17
CA MET A 61 -5.49 0.12 4.07
C MET A 61 -4.17 -0.11 4.81
N ASN A 62 -3.06 0.04 4.08
CA ASN A 62 -1.73 -0.08 4.63
C ASN A 62 -0.96 1.18 4.29
N MET A 63 -0.51 1.88 5.33
CA MET A 63 0.12 3.18 5.17
C MET A 63 1.64 3.02 5.18
N VAL A 64 2.31 3.08 4.02
CA VAL A 64 3.75 3.39 3.91
C VAL A 64 4.14 3.71 2.45
N PHE A 65 3.71 4.87 1.94
CA PHE A 65 4.60 5.59 1.02
C PHE A 65 5.09 6.84 1.73
N VAL A 66 6.15 6.63 2.49
CA VAL A 66 6.72 7.59 3.42
C VAL A 66 7.54 8.60 2.60
N LYS A 67 6.94 9.72 2.20
CA LYS A 67 7.66 10.89 1.65
C LYS A 67 8.31 11.77 2.74
N GLY A 68 8.42 11.32 3.98
CA GLY A 68 8.96 12.13 5.09
C GLY A 68 8.73 11.55 6.47
N THR A 69 8.90 12.34 7.52
CA THR A 69 8.68 11.87 8.91
C THR A 69 7.18 11.84 9.27
N LYS A 70 6.80 11.18 10.37
CA LYS A 70 5.40 11.06 10.82
C LYS A 70 4.74 12.44 11.03
N GLU A 71 5.53 13.44 11.41
CA GLU A 71 5.10 14.82 11.65
C GLU A 71 4.73 15.53 10.34
N ALA A 72 5.41 15.21 9.23
CA ALA A 72 5.12 15.79 7.91
C ALA A 72 3.78 15.32 7.32
N MET A 73 3.24 14.20 7.80
CA MET A 73 1.95 13.67 7.35
C MET A 73 0.75 14.45 7.86
N LEU A 74 0.88 15.09 9.03
CA LEU A 74 -0.19 15.93 9.58
C LEU A 74 -0.29 17.25 8.84
N SER A 75 0.83 17.77 8.32
CA SER A 75 0.90 19.04 7.60
C SER A 75 0.74 18.89 6.08
N GLN A 76 1.13 17.75 5.50
CA GLN A 76 1.01 17.45 4.06
C GLN A 76 0.63 15.98 3.84
N PRO A 77 -0.63 15.61 4.04
CA PRO A 77 -1.07 14.25 3.77
C PRO A 77 -0.94 14.00 2.25
N SER A 78 -0.29 12.90 1.87
CA SER A 78 -0.21 12.53 0.45
C SER A 78 -1.62 12.18 -0.03
N GLY A 79 -2.07 12.75 -1.15
CA GLY A 79 -3.33 12.37 -1.81
C GLY A 79 -3.37 10.93 -2.33
N ILE A 80 -2.29 10.16 -2.13
CA ILE A 80 -2.17 8.77 -2.54
C ILE A 80 -2.13 7.90 -1.29
N SER A 81 -2.95 6.85 -1.28
CA SER A 81 -2.97 5.81 -0.25
C SER A 81 -2.77 4.43 -0.88
N PHE A 82 -2.39 3.45 -0.05
CA PHE A 82 -2.20 2.08 -0.51
C PHE A 82 -3.06 1.12 0.32
N ALA A 83 -3.51 0.04 -0.31
CA ALA A 83 -4.19 -1.05 0.37
C ALA A 83 -3.61 -2.40 -0.08
N VAL A 84 -3.45 -3.31 0.88
CA VAL A 84 -3.05 -4.69 0.62
C VAL A 84 -4.31 -5.48 0.25
N PRO A 85 -4.32 -6.22 -0.87
CA PRO A 85 -5.44 -7.09 -1.25
C PRO A 85 -5.81 -8.08 -0.14
N VAL A 86 -7.12 -8.27 0.08
CA VAL A 86 -7.64 -9.13 1.18
C VAL A 86 -7.23 -10.60 1.02
N GLN A 87 -6.91 -11.05 -0.21
CA GLN A 87 -6.43 -12.41 -0.47
C GLN A 87 -5.20 -12.77 0.39
N PHE A 88 -4.27 -11.83 0.60
CA PHE A 88 -3.07 -12.08 1.39
C PHE A 88 -3.40 -12.34 2.87
N LEU A 89 -4.46 -11.71 3.39
CA LEU A 89 -4.95 -11.99 4.74
C LEU A 89 -5.59 -13.38 4.81
N HIS A 90 -6.37 -13.77 3.80
CA HIS A 90 -6.95 -15.12 3.74
C HIS A 90 -5.88 -16.21 3.66
N GLU A 91 -4.87 -16.04 2.82
CA GLU A 91 -3.73 -16.95 2.72
C GLU A 91 -3.01 -17.07 4.07
N LEU A 92 -2.75 -15.94 4.75
CA LEU A 92 -2.13 -15.94 6.08
C LEU A 92 -2.96 -16.72 7.11
N LEU A 93 -4.27 -16.49 7.15
CA LEU A 93 -5.19 -17.19 8.06
C LEU A 93 -5.24 -18.70 7.79
N GLN A 94 -5.07 -19.13 6.54
CA GLN A 94 -4.99 -20.55 6.19
C GLN A 94 -3.67 -21.18 6.64
N THR A 95 -2.56 -20.45 6.60
CA THR A 95 -1.24 -20.96 7.06
C THR A 95 -1.09 -21.04 8.58
N THR A 96 -1.98 -20.39 9.34
CA THR A 96 -1.91 -20.34 10.81
C THR A 96 -2.84 -21.38 11.47
N ASN A 97 -3.61 -22.15 10.68
CA ASN A 97 -4.40 -23.30 11.14
C ASN A 97 -3.67 -24.61 10.84
#